data_AF-A0A971MT99-F1
#
_entry.id   AF-A0A971MT99-F1
#
_cell.length_a   1.000
_cell.length_b   1.000
_cell.length_c   1.000
_cell.angle_alpha   90.00
_cell.angle_beta   90.00
_cell.angle_gamma   90.00
#
_symmetry.space_group_name_H-M   'P 1'
#
loop_
_entity.id
_entity.type
_entity.pdbx_description
1 polymer ?
#
loop_
_entity_poly.entity_id
_entity_poly.type
_entity_poly.pdbx_seq_one_letter_code
_entity_poly.pdbx_strand_id
1 'polypeptide(L)'
;MLLQILTLFPEMFDGPFQNSILKRAQEQGLVEFRIWNFRDHTTDRHRTVDDLPYGGGDGMVLKPEPIGSCLKAVQEGNPPAKVVLLTPQGELFKQSIAEELV
;
A
#
# COMPACT_ATOMS: atom_id res chain seq x y z
N MET A 1 14.50 -8.38 -2.80
CA MET A 1 13.72 -7.55 -1.87
C MET A 1 12.27 -7.51 -2.34
N LEU A 2 11.28 -7.68 -1.45
CA LEU A 2 9.86 -7.63 -1.81
C LEU A 2 9.21 -6.39 -1.18
N LEU A 3 8.58 -5.55 -2.01
CA LEU A 3 7.83 -4.38 -1.58
C LEU A 3 6.37 -4.54 -1.98
N GLN A 4 5.46 -4.46 -1.00
CA GLN A 4 4.03 -4.64 -1.20
C GLN A 4 3.29 -3.35 -0.87
N ILE A 5 2.49 -2.85 -1.80
CA ILE A 5 1.83 -1.54 -1.71
C ILE A 5 0.31 -1.76 -1.72
N LEU A 6 -0.37 -1.28 -0.69
CA LEU A 6 -1.83 -1.24 -0.62
C LEU A 6 -2.30 0.16 -1.02
N THR A 7 -3.10 0.26 -2.07
CA THR A 7 -3.54 1.55 -2.64
C THR A 7 -4.94 1.44 -3.24
N LEU A 8 -5.62 2.57 -3.47
CA LEU A 8 -6.83 2.62 -4.31
C LEU A 8 -6.51 2.80 -5.80
N PHE A 9 -5.28 3.19 -6.13
CA PHE A 9 -4.86 3.59 -7.47
C PHE A 9 -3.60 2.83 -7.91
N PRO A 10 -3.72 1.53 -8.25
CA PRO A 10 -2.57 0.74 -8.70
C PRO A 10 -1.86 1.32 -9.92
N GLU A 11 -2.61 1.92 -10.84
CA GLU A 11 -2.11 2.42 -12.13
C GLU A 11 -1.11 3.59 -11.96
N MET A 12 -1.10 4.27 -10.81
CA MET A 12 -0.12 5.32 -10.50
C MET A 12 1.33 4.81 -10.50
N PHE A 13 1.52 3.50 -10.33
CA PHE A 13 2.83 2.87 -10.18
C PHE A 13 3.38 2.28 -11.49
N ASP A 14 2.56 2.16 -12.53
CA ASP A 14 2.99 1.64 -13.83
C ASP A 14 4.14 2.47 -14.39
N GLY A 15 4.02 3.79 -14.38
CA GLY A 15 5.08 4.69 -14.85
C GLY A 15 6.38 4.55 -14.05
N PRO A 16 6.38 4.85 -12.73
CA PRO A 16 7.60 4.81 -11.92
C PRO A 16 8.33 3.47 -11.94
N PHE A 17 7.62 2.34 -11.93
CA PHE A 17 8.26 1.02 -11.83
C PHE A 17 8.67 0.43 -13.18
N GLN A 18 8.00 0.79 -14.27
CA GLN A 18 8.31 0.24 -15.61
C GLN A 18 9.43 0.99 -16.35
N ASN A 19 10.13 1.93 -15.71
CA ASN A 19 11.14 2.76 -16.37
C ASN A 19 12.51 2.73 -15.66
N SER A 20 13.57 2.91 -16.46
CA SER A 20 14.94 3.16 -15.99
C SER A 20 15.46 2.10 -14.99
N ILE A 21 16.09 2.55 -13.90
CA ILE A 21 16.79 1.72 -12.91
C ILE A 21 15.83 0.74 -12.21
N LEU A 22 14.60 1.16 -11.89
CA LEU A 22 13.63 0.29 -11.22
C LEU A 22 13.20 -0.88 -12.10
N LYS A 23 12.93 -0.60 -13.39
CA LYS A 23 12.61 -1.65 -14.37
C LYS A 23 13.74 -2.68 -14.49
N ARG A 24 14.98 -2.20 -14.64
CA ARG A 24 16.17 -3.07 -14.73
C ARG A 24 16.34 -3.93 -13.48
N ALA A 25 16.11 -3.36 -12.29
CA ALA A 25 16.20 -4.09 -11.03
C ALA A 25 15.12 -5.19 -10.94
N GLN A 26 13.91 -4.96 -11.46
CA GLN A 26 12.88 -5.98 -11.57
C GLN A 26 13.25 -7.08 -12.59
N GLU A 27 13.71 -6.71 -13.79
CA GLU A 27 14.15 -7.65 -14.82
C GLU A 27 15.31 -8.55 -14.36
N GLN A 28 16.14 -8.05 -13.44
CA GLN A 28 17.23 -8.79 -12.81
C GLN A 28 16.82 -9.54 -11.53
N GLY A 29 15.55 -9.44 -11.10
CA GLY A 29 15.04 -10.10 -9.90
C GLY A 29 15.59 -9.55 -8.58
N LEU A 30 16.17 -8.34 -8.57
CA LEU A 30 16.72 -7.72 -7.35
C LEU A 30 15.61 -7.18 -6.44
N VAL A 31 14.52 -6.70 -7.06
CA VAL A 31 13.33 -6.20 -6.38
C VAL A 31 12.06 -6.74 -7.04
N GLU A 32 11.07 -7.06 -6.22
CA GLU A 32 9.71 -7.38 -6.65
C GLU A 32 8.75 -6.36 -6.03
N PHE A 33 7.92 -5.75 -6.87
CA PHE A 33 6.83 -4.87 -6.43
C PHE A 33 5.50 -5.59 -6.62
N ARG A 34 4.71 -5.70 -5.55
CA ARG A 34 3.32 -6.18 -5.62
C ARG A 34 2.37 -5.07 -5.19
N ILE A 35 1.37 -4.82 -6.02
CA ILE A 35 0.43 -3.72 -5.79
C ILE A 35 -0.95 -4.33 -5.60
N TRP A 36 -1.56 -3.97 -4.49
CA TRP A 36 -2.84 -4.51 -4.03
C TRP A 36 -3.87 -3.39 -3.99
N ASN A 37 -4.95 -3.54 -4.77
CA ASN A 37 -6.07 -2.64 -4.65
C ASN A 37 -6.98 -3.10 -3.50
N PHE A 38 -6.93 -2.41 -2.36
CA PHE A 38 -7.75 -2.82 -1.22
C PHE A 38 -9.27 -2.64 -1.48
N ARG A 39 -9.67 -1.96 -2.56
CA ARG A 39 -11.05 -1.98 -3.07
C ARG A 39 -11.52 -3.38 -3.48
N ASP A 40 -10.62 -4.27 -3.87
CA ASP A 40 -10.94 -5.67 -4.21
C ASP A 40 -11.34 -6.49 -2.96
N HIS A 41 -11.08 -5.97 -1.76
CA HIS A 41 -11.38 -6.62 -0.48
C HIS A 41 -12.62 -6.03 0.21
N THR A 42 -13.46 -5.32 -0.55
CA THR A 42 -14.77 -4.83 -0.10
C THR A 42 -15.81 -5.94 -0.17
N THR A 43 -16.84 -5.89 0.69
CA THR A 43 -17.91 -6.91 0.74
C THR A 43 -19.25 -6.41 0.20
N ASP A 44 -19.38 -5.10 -0.03
CA ASP A 44 -20.61 -4.49 -0.52
C ASP A 44 -20.61 -4.36 -2.06
N ARG A 45 -21.81 -4.34 -2.65
CA ARG A 45 -22.00 -4.22 -4.09
C ARG A 45 -21.36 -2.95 -4.70
N HIS A 46 -21.28 -1.87 -3.92
CA HIS A 46 -20.76 -0.59 -4.39
C HIS A 46 -19.24 -0.47 -4.24
N ARG A 47 -18.59 -1.48 -3.64
CA ARG A 47 -17.15 -1.53 -3.39
C ARG A 47 -16.68 -0.29 -2.64
N THR A 48 -17.36 -0.02 -1.53
CA THR A 48 -17.22 1.19 -0.71
C THR A 48 -15.96 1.08 0.16
N VAL A 49 -15.09 2.09 0.08
CA VAL A 49 -13.76 2.08 0.70
C VAL A 49 -13.55 3.18 1.73
N ASP A 50 -14.49 4.10 1.82
CA ASP A 50 -14.51 5.24 2.71
C ASP A 50 -15.91 5.40 3.34
N ASP A 51 -15.96 6.09 4.46
CA ASP A 51 -17.21 6.39 5.17
C ASP A 51 -17.11 7.74 5.87
N LEU A 52 -18.24 8.24 6.34
CA LEU A 52 -18.28 9.45 7.16
C LEU A 52 -17.58 9.20 8.50
N PRO A 53 -16.79 10.17 9.00
CA PRO A 53 -16.21 10.06 10.34
C PRO A 53 -17.31 10.06 11.41
N TYR A 54 -17.19 9.16 12.38
CA TYR A 54 -18.03 9.20 13.58
C TYR A 54 -17.80 10.53 14.34
N GLY A 55 -18.89 11.12 14.83
CA GLY A 55 -18.86 12.45 15.46
C GLY A 55 -19.08 13.62 14.49
N GLY A 56 -19.18 13.34 13.18
CA GLY A 56 -19.38 14.35 12.15
C GLY A 56 -18.07 15.06 11.74
N GLY A 57 -18.20 16.14 10.97
CA GLY A 57 -17.09 16.84 10.33
C GLY A 57 -17.12 16.69 8.81
N ASP A 58 -16.21 17.40 8.15
CA ASP A 58 -16.12 17.41 6.69
C ASP A 58 -15.22 16.29 6.17
N GLY A 59 -15.55 15.78 4.99
CA GLY A 59 -14.75 14.79 4.27
C GLY A 59 -15.08 13.34 4.66
N MET A 60 -14.24 12.45 4.14
CA MET A 60 -14.40 10.99 4.27
C MET A 60 -13.14 10.40 4.90
N VAL A 61 -13.31 9.29 5.61
CA VAL A 61 -12.21 8.48 6.16
C VAL A 61 -12.23 7.10 5.56
N LEU A 62 -11.04 6.53 5.30
CA LEU A 62 -10.95 5.17 4.78
C LEU A 62 -11.55 4.17 5.78
N LYS A 63 -12.33 3.23 5.26
CA LYS A 63 -12.90 2.15 6.05
C LYS A 63 -11.80 1.18 6.48
N PRO A 64 -11.79 0.73 7.75
CA PRO A 64 -10.78 -0.20 8.23
C PRO A 64 -10.93 -1.60 7.61
N GLU A 65 -12.15 -2.04 7.27
CA GLU A 65 -12.41 -3.42 6.86
C GLU A 65 -11.73 -3.82 5.54
N PRO A 66 -11.81 -3.04 4.43
CA PRO A 66 -11.14 -3.40 3.19
C PRO A 66 -9.62 -3.40 3.33
N ILE A 67 -9.06 -2.43 4.07
CA ILE A 67 -7.62 -2.33 4.32
C ILE A 67 -7.13 -3.51 5.15
N GLY A 68 -7.81 -3.82 6.27
CA GLY A 68 -7.46 -4.92 7.15
C GLY A 68 -7.57 -6.28 6.47
N SER A 69 -8.62 -6.48 5.67
CA SER A 69 -8.83 -7.71 4.90
C SER A 69 -7.75 -7.88 3.83
N CYS A 70 -7.38 -6.80 3.14
CA CYS A 70 -6.28 -6.80 2.18
C CYS A 70 -4.93 -7.11 2.87
N LEU A 71 -4.63 -6.45 3.98
CA LEU A 71 -3.40 -6.68 4.74
C LEU A 71 -3.30 -8.13 5.23
N LYS A 72 -4.41 -8.70 5.72
CA LYS A 72 -4.46 -10.12 6.14
C LYS A 72 -4.16 -11.06 4.99
N ALA A 73 -4.79 -10.86 3.83
CA ALA A 73 -4.54 -11.66 2.63
C ALA A 73 -3.07 -11.56 2.18
N VAL A 74 -2.49 -10.36 2.25
CA VAL A 74 -1.06 -10.15 1.97
C VAL A 74 -0.17 -10.91 2.96
N GLN A 75 -0.50 -10.91 4.25
CA GLN A 75 0.30 -11.59 5.26
C GLN A 75 0.20 -13.12 5.21
N GLU A 76 -0.97 -13.69 4.89
CA GLU A 76 -1.17 -15.15 4.83
C GLU A 76 -0.29 -15.84 3.78
N GLY A 77 0.07 -15.14 2.71
CA GLY A 77 0.91 -15.67 1.62
C GLY A 77 2.39 -15.32 1.72
N ASN A 78 2.85 -14.60 2.75
CA ASN A 78 4.21 -14.06 2.81
C ASN A 78 4.84 -14.18 4.20
N PRO A 79 6.19 -14.20 4.31
CA PRO A 79 6.87 -14.09 5.59
C PRO A 79 6.51 -12.78 6.33
N PRO A 80 6.69 -12.74 7.66
CA PRO A 80 6.51 -11.50 8.43
C PRO A 80 7.33 -10.35 7.83
N ALA A 81 6.70 -9.20 7.66
CA ALA A 81 7.30 -8.01 7.08
C ALA A 81 6.92 -6.77 7.89
N LYS A 82 7.75 -5.73 7.83
CA LYS A 82 7.46 -4.43 8.43
C LYS A 82 6.31 -3.77 7.68
N VAL A 83 5.26 -3.38 8.42
CA VAL A 83 4.10 -2.65 7.87
C VAL A 83 4.32 -1.17 8.11
N VAL A 84 4.27 -0.37 7.05
CA VAL A 84 4.46 1.09 7.09
C VAL A 84 3.20 1.77 6.60
N LEU A 85 2.63 2.67 7.44
CA LEU A 85 1.54 3.55 7.05
C LEU A 85 2.11 4.90 6.65
N LEU A 86 1.81 5.35 5.44
CA LEU A 86 2.17 6.70 4.99
C LEU A 86 1.14 7.70 5.52
N THR A 87 1.60 8.65 6.32
CA THR A 87 0.75 9.64 6.98
C THR A 87 1.52 10.95 7.18
N PRO A 88 0.90 12.12 6.99
CA PRO A 88 1.54 13.40 7.28
C PRO A 88 1.83 13.61 8.77
N GLN A 89 1.19 12.83 9.67
CA GLN A 89 1.47 12.82 11.10
C GLN A 89 2.70 11.96 11.48
N GLY A 90 3.27 11.22 10.51
CA GLY A 90 4.43 10.37 10.72
C GLY A 90 5.76 11.14 10.79
N GLU A 91 6.83 10.41 11.03
CA GLU A 91 8.19 10.97 10.99
C GLU A 91 8.56 11.39 9.56
N LEU A 92 9.25 12.53 9.43
CA LEU A 92 9.72 13.00 8.11
C LEU A 92 10.75 12.02 7.54
N PHE A 93 10.43 11.45 6.38
CA PHE A 93 11.29 10.47 5.72
C PHE A 93 12.65 11.08 5.30
N LYS A 94 13.73 10.43 5.71
CA LYS A 94 15.13 10.82 5.42
C LYS A 94 15.91 9.59 4.95
N GLN A 95 17.06 9.83 4.33
CA GLN A 95 17.93 8.75 3.83
C GLN A 95 18.32 7.74 4.92
N SER A 96 18.57 8.18 6.17
CA SER A 96 18.85 7.29 7.29
C SER A 96 17.72 6.30 7.58
N ILE A 97 16.46 6.75 7.46
CA ILE A 97 15.29 5.88 7.64
C ILE A 97 15.21 4.86 6.50
N ALA A 98 15.57 5.25 5.28
CA ALA A 98 15.64 4.31 4.16
C ALA A 98 16.66 3.18 4.44
N GLU A 99 17.83 3.50 4.99
CA GLU A 99 18.86 2.52 5.36
C GLU A 99 18.41 1.58 6.49
N GLU A 100 17.60 2.06 7.44
CA GLU A 100 17.00 1.24 8.51
C GLU A 100 15.88 0.30 8.04
N LEU A 101 15.32 0.55 6.84
CA LEU A 101 14.21 -0.23 6.29
C LEU A 101 14.65 -1.37 5.37
N VAL A 102 15.95 -1.48 5.06
CA VAL A 102 16.53 -2.52 4.18
C VAL A 102 16.75 -3.84 4.90
#